data_AF-A0A6J6SW77-F1
#
_entry.id   AF-A0A6J6SW77-F1
#
_cell.length_a   1.000
_cell.length_b   1.000
_cell.length_c   1.000
_cell.angle_alpha   90.00
_cell.angle_beta   90.00
_cell.angle_gamma   90.00
#
_symmetry.space_group_name_H-M   'P 1'
#
loop_
_entity.id
_entity.type
_entity.pdbx_description
1 polymer ?
#
loop_
_entity_poly.entity_id
_entity_poly.type
_entity_poly.pdbx_seq_one_letter_code
_entity_poly.pdbx_strand_id
1 'polypeptide(L)'
;MPTAGSTCRLHGMAFSARMFEEGKNSVDSANDGTFPRVPASNMQSPGEPWSHEGSKLMIETTMRGSRLGAVSYENDTHLSLAERQMVRYDCPQGHHTVIPFSVEAEDIPLTWTCRCGQEAEVVTRAPNLAVPDERPERHVRTHWDMLLERRTIADLEELLNERLALLHSSELEQRKSA
;
A
#
# COMPACT_ATOMS: atom_id res chain seq x y z
N MET A 1 -34.22 -46.94 33.89
CA MET A 1 -34.96 -46.04 34.80
C MET A 1 -33.95 -45.25 35.61
N PRO A 2 -34.07 -43.93 35.85
CA PRO A 2 -34.84 -42.83 35.19
C PRO A 2 -33.95 -42.12 34.12
N THR A 3 -34.36 -41.44 33.03
CA THR A 3 -35.35 -40.38 32.69
C THR A 3 -35.00 -38.96 33.14
N ALA A 4 -34.43 -38.17 32.22
CA ALA A 4 -34.61 -36.72 31.96
C ALA A 4 -33.66 -36.36 30.79
N GLY A 5 -34.00 -35.75 29.66
CA GLY A 5 -35.14 -34.87 29.36
C GLY A 5 -34.67 -33.41 29.41
N SER A 6 -34.11 -32.88 28.32
CA SER A 6 -34.21 -31.45 28.04
C SER A 6 -34.02 -31.15 26.55
N THR A 7 -35.11 -30.76 25.94
CA THR A 7 -35.27 -30.23 24.59
C THR A 7 -34.92 -28.75 24.56
N CYS A 8 -34.09 -28.31 23.62
CA CYS A 8 -34.12 -26.93 23.13
C CYS A 8 -34.22 -26.95 21.59
N ARG A 9 -35.38 -26.50 21.12
CA ARG A 9 -35.73 -26.17 19.74
C ARG A 9 -35.49 -24.67 19.52
N LEU A 10 -35.50 -24.30 18.23
CA LEU A 10 -35.58 -22.95 17.63
C LEU A 10 -34.21 -22.38 17.23
N HIS A 11 -34.03 -21.75 16.07
CA HIS A 11 -34.73 -21.61 14.78
C HIS A 11 -33.84 -20.70 13.92
N GLY A 12 -34.00 -20.73 12.60
CA GLY A 12 -33.49 -19.71 11.65
C GLY A 12 -32.22 -20.14 10.92
N MET A 13 -32.25 -20.57 9.64
CA MET A 13 -32.62 -19.84 8.41
C MET A 13 -31.91 -18.48 8.30
N ALA A 14 -31.32 -18.02 7.21
CA ALA A 14 -30.92 -18.51 5.88
C ALA A 14 -30.27 -17.28 5.19
N PHE A 15 -29.82 -17.42 3.93
CA PHE A 15 -29.42 -16.39 2.96
C PHE A 15 -27.92 -15.97 2.98
N SER A 16 -27.07 -16.53 2.11
CA SER A 16 -26.96 -16.34 0.64
C SER A 16 -26.28 -15.02 0.26
N ALA A 17 -24.94 -15.05 0.20
CA ALA A 17 -24.12 -14.05 -0.45
C ALA A 17 -23.96 -14.40 -1.95
N ARG A 18 -24.50 -13.55 -2.83
CA ARG A 18 -24.21 -13.58 -4.27
C ARG A 18 -23.69 -12.21 -4.70
N MET A 19 -22.46 -12.24 -5.18
CA MET A 19 -21.90 -11.48 -6.30
C MET A 19 -21.99 -9.94 -6.25
N PHE A 20 -20.82 -9.31 -6.12
CA PHE A 20 -20.58 -7.98 -6.65
C PHE A 20 -19.49 -8.12 -7.72
N GLU A 21 -19.87 -7.94 -8.98
CA GLU A 21 -18.94 -7.82 -10.11
C GLU A 21 -19.19 -6.45 -10.77
N GLU A 22 -18.12 -5.95 -11.35
CA GLU A 22 -17.80 -4.56 -11.63
C GLU A 22 -18.63 -3.92 -12.74
N GLY A 23 -18.92 -2.63 -12.61
CA GLY A 23 -19.54 -1.80 -13.65
C GLY A 23 -19.02 -0.37 -13.58
N LYS A 24 -18.12 -0.03 -14.51
CA LYS A 24 -17.40 1.23 -14.68
C LYS A 24 -18.35 2.39 -14.97
N ASN A 25 -18.20 3.51 -14.25
CA ASN A 25 -18.85 4.77 -14.60
C ASN A 25 -17.79 5.81 -14.97
N SER A 26 -17.69 6.05 -16.28
CA SER A 26 -17.08 7.22 -16.90
C SER A 26 -17.76 8.50 -16.40
N VAL A 27 -16.97 9.51 -16.07
CA VAL A 27 -17.47 10.84 -15.74
C VAL A 27 -16.88 11.80 -16.76
N ASP A 28 -17.68 12.12 -17.78
CA ASP A 28 -17.52 13.37 -18.52
C ASP A 28 -18.06 14.50 -17.64
N SER A 29 -17.25 15.52 -17.39
CA SER A 29 -17.69 16.73 -16.69
C SER A 29 -17.06 17.94 -17.36
N ALA A 30 -17.84 18.56 -18.24
CA ALA A 30 -17.66 19.94 -18.66
C ALA A 30 -17.93 20.86 -17.46
N ASN A 31 -16.98 21.72 -17.14
CA ASN A 31 -17.11 22.77 -16.13
C ASN A 31 -16.79 24.12 -16.80
N ASP A 32 -17.82 24.82 -17.27
CA ASP A 32 -17.71 26.17 -17.81
C ASP A 32 -17.70 27.19 -16.65
N GLY A 33 -16.51 27.40 -16.07
CA GLY A 33 -16.27 28.38 -15.03
C GLY A 33 -16.18 29.80 -15.58
N THR A 34 -17.25 30.60 -15.44
CA THR A 34 -17.21 32.05 -15.63
C THR A 34 -17.19 32.75 -14.27
N PHE A 35 -16.04 33.30 -13.88
CA PHE A 35 -15.87 34.14 -12.70
C PHE A 35 -15.99 35.64 -13.05
N PRO A 36 -16.58 36.49 -12.17
CA PRO A 36 -16.73 37.91 -12.44
C PRO A 36 -15.40 38.68 -12.32
N ARG A 37 -15.25 39.68 -13.19
CA ARG A 37 -14.05 40.50 -13.36
C ARG A 37 -14.01 41.65 -12.36
N VAL A 38 -12.98 41.69 -11.51
CA VAL A 38 -12.70 42.79 -10.57
C VAL A 38 -11.94 43.91 -11.30
N PRO A 39 -12.28 45.20 -11.15
CA PRO A 39 -11.59 46.29 -11.83
C PRO A 39 -10.22 46.59 -11.21
N ALA A 40 -9.25 46.83 -12.09
CA ALA A 40 -7.88 47.16 -11.77
C ALA A 40 -7.72 48.66 -11.48
N SER A 41 -7.53 49.01 -10.22
CA SER A 41 -6.80 50.23 -9.81
C SER A 41 -6.57 50.21 -8.30
N ASN A 42 -5.41 49.71 -7.85
CA ASN A 42 -4.46 50.52 -7.09
C ASN A 42 -3.15 49.74 -6.90
N MET A 43 -2.01 50.42 -7.09
CA MET A 43 -0.64 49.90 -7.21
C MET A 43 0.09 49.88 -5.86
N GLN A 44 1.04 48.95 -5.66
CA GLN A 44 2.34 49.05 -4.92
C GLN A 44 2.85 47.60 -4.70
N SER A 45 4.05 47.10 -5.04
CA SER A 45 5.28 47.55 -5.72
C SER A 45 5.99 46.29 -6.23
N PRO A 46 6.77 46.33 -7.32
CA PRO A 46 7.54 45.18 -7.80
C PRO A 46 8.97 45.22 -7.24
N GLY A 47 9.43 44.10 -6.65
CA GLY A 47 10.81 43.98 -6.20
C GLY A 47 11.13 42.61 -5.65
N GLU A 48 11.43 41.66 -6.53
CA GLU A 48 12.61 40.76 -6.47
C GLU A 48 12.52 39.75 -7.62
N PRO A 49 13.33 39.88 -8.69
CA PRO A 49 13.51 38.80 -9.64
C PRO A 49 14.39 37.72 -8.99
N TRP A 50 13.92 36.48 -9.00
CA TRP A 50 14.75 35.32 -8.67
C TRP A 50 15.86 35.24 -9.72
N SER A 51 17.04 35.77 -9.38
CA SER A 51 18.22 35.74 -10.24
C SER A 51 18.73 34.31 -10.40
N HIS A 52 18.18 33.59 -11.36
CA HIS A 52 18.87 32.44 -11.95
C HIS A 52 19.87 32.98 -12.97
N GLU A 53 20.98 33.51 -12.46
CA GLU A 53 22.14 33.87 -13.26
C GLU A 53 22.75 32.56 -13.78
N GLY A 54 22.29 32.16 -14.96
CA GLY A 54 22.74 30.96 -15.66
C GLY A 54 24.19 31.12 -16.08
N SER A 55 25.09 30.52 -15.32
CA SER A 55 26.47 30.27 -15.72
C SER A 55 26.47 29.29 -16.89
N LYS A 56 26.48 29.82 -18.12
CA LYS A 56 26.69 29.04 -19.35
C LYS A 56 28.16 28.63 -19.44
N LEU A 57 28.55 27.62 -18.67
CA LEU A 57 29.79 26.89 -18.91
C LEU A 57 29.55 25.92 -20.08
N MET A 58 30.05 26.26 -21.26
CA MET A 58 30.15 25.33 -22.38
C MET A 58 31.11 24.21 -21.98
N ILE A 59 30.58 22.99 -21.80
CA ILE A 59 31.37 21.78 -21.50
C ILE A 59 31.89 21.24 -22.83
N GLU A 60 33.09 21.66 -23.21
CA GLU A 60 33.86 21.05 -24.30
C GLU A 60 34.78 19.96 -23.73
N THR A 61 34.18 19.01 -23.01
CA THR A 61 34.88 17.78 -22.58
C THR A 61 34.16 16.58 -23.17
N THR A 62 34.95 15.69 -23.80
CA THR A 62 34.47 14.44 -24.37
C THR A 62 33.67 13.62 -23.34
N MET A 63 32.49 13.14 -23.74
CA MET A 63 31.64 12.27 -22.92
C MET A 63 32.36 10.95 -22.63
N ARG A 64 33.11 10.90 -21.52
CA ARG A 64 33.58 9.65 -20.94
C ARG A 64 32.49 9.08 -20.06
N GLY A 65 31.89 7.97 -20.47
CA GLY A 65 31.00 7.20 -19.61
C GLY A 65 31.79 6.58 -18.46
N SER A 66 31.50 6.99 -17.22
CA SER A 66 31.94 6.26 -16.04
C SER A 66 30.81 5.36 -15.58
N ARG A 67 31.07 4.05 -15.43
CA ARG A 67 30.12 3.14 -14.78
C ARG A 67 30.13 3.41 -13.28
N LEU A 68 28.96 3.40 -12.64
CA LEU A 68 28.86 3.43 -11.18
C LEU A 68 29.35 2.08 -10.63
N GLY A 69 30.62 2.01 -10.24
CA GLY A 69 31.23 0.83 -9.64
C GLY A 69 32.75 0.99 -9.50
N ALA A 70 33.33 0.38 -8.47
CA ALA A 70 34.77 0.33 -8.27
C ALA A 70 35.39 -0.85 -9.04
N VAL A 71 36.63 -0.70 -9.50
CA VAL A 71 37.42 -1.80 -10.09
C VAL A 71 38.62 -2.03 -9.19
N SER A 72 38.68 -3.18 -8.52
CA SER A 72 39.86 -3.63 -7.78
C SER A 72 40.72 -4.56 -8.64
N TYR A 73 42.03 -4.55 -8.40
CA TYR A 73 43.00 -5.46 -9.04
C TYR A 73 43.45 -6.58 -8.09
N GLU A 74 42.58 -6.96 -7.15
CA GLU A 74 42.84 -8.06 -6.23
C GLU A 74 42.75 -9.41 -6.97
N ASN A 75 43.59 -10.36 -6.57
CA ASN A 75 43.70 -11.67 -7.20
C ASN A 75 43.10 -12.74 -6.29
N ASP A 76 42.06 -13.44 -6.75
CA ASP A 76 41.28 -14.41 -5.97
C ASP A 76 41.99 -15.76 -5.74
N THR A 77 43.15 -15.98 -6.35
CA THR A 77 43.82 -17.31 -6.42
C THR A 77 44.32 -17.88 -5.09
N HIS A 78 44.48 -17.07 -4.04
CA HIS A 78 45.01 -17.51 -2.74
C HIS A 78 44.10 -17.16 -1.54
N LEU A 79 42.83 -16.84 -1.79
CA LEU A 79 41.90 -16.48 -0.74
C LEU A 79 41.18 -17.73 -0.20
N SER A 80 41.33 -17.99 1.11
CA SER A 80 40.46 -18.95 1.79
C SER A 80 39.05 -18.37 1.85
N LEU A 81 38.10 -19.06 1.21
CA LEU A 81 36.69 -18.68 1.30
C LEU A 81 36.20 -18.86 2.75
N ALA A 82 35.49 -17.86 3.26
CA ALA A 82 34.81 -17.98 4.55
C ALA A 82 33.83 -19.16 4.54
N GLU A 83 33.65 -19.79 5.70
CA GLU A 83 32.71 -20.90 5.86
C GLU A 83 31.27 -20.43 5.68
N ARG A 84 30.48 -21.18 4.89
CA ARG A 84 29.10 -20.84 4.55
C ARG A 84 28.15 -21.99 4.87
N GLN A 85 26.97 -21.65 5.37
CA GLN A 85 25.84 -22.55 5.58
C GLN A 85 24.73 -22.29 4.55
N MET A 86 24.03 -23.34 4.14
CA MET A 86 22.97 -23.26 3.13
C MET A 86 21.60 -23.14 3.81
N VAL A 87 20.94 -21.99 3.68
CA VAL A 87 19.60 -21.74 4.23
C VAL A 87 18.58 -21.87 3.11
N ARG A 88 17.49 -22.61 3.36
CA ARG A 88 16.41 -22.83 2.38
C ARG A 88 15.17 -22.03 2.77
N TYR A 89 14.63 -21.32 1.79
CA TYR A 89 13.38 -20.57 1.89
C TYR A 89 12.35 -21.13 0.91
N ASP A 90 11.12 -21.30 1.39
CA ASP A 90 9.99 -21.78 0.60
C ASP A 90 8.96 -20.65 0.45
N CYS A 91 8.62 -20.34 -0.79
CA CYS A 91 7.62 -19.35 -1.13
C CYS A 91 6.21 -19.99 -1.12
N PRO A 92 5.15 -19.26 -0.74
CA PRO A 92 3.77 -19.77 -0.84
C PRO A 92 3.35 -20.15 -2.27
N GLN A 93 4.06 -19.67 -3.29
CA GLN A 93 3.85 -20.04 -4.70
C GLN A 93 4.59 -21.33 -5.11
N GLY A 94 5.23 -22.03 -4.19
CA GLY A 94 5.95 -23.30 -4.45
C GLY A 94 7.37 -23.13 -4.99
N HIS A 95 7.96 -21.93 -4.91
CA HIS A 95 9.36 -21.73 -5.26
C HIS A 95 10.28 -22.05 -4.08
N HIS A 96 11.32 -22.85 -4.33
CA HIS A 96 12.37 -23.17 -3.37
C HIS A 96 13.63 -22.36 -3.68
N THR A 97 14.14 -21.60 -2.71
CA THR A 97 15.35 -20.79 -2.87
C THR A 97 16.39 -21.21 -1.84
N VAL A 98 17.62 -21.42 -2.28
CA VAL A 98 18.74 -21.80 -1.38
C VAL A 98 19.79 -20.69 -1.41
N ILE A 99 20.09 -20.14 -0.23
CA ILE A 99 20.95 -18.97 -0.08
C ILE A 99 22.12 -19.32 0.84
N PRO A 100 23.37 -19.09 0.38
CA PRO A 100 24.55 -19.28 1.22
C PRO A 100 24.74 -18.10 2.17
N PHE A 101 24.67 -18.35 3.47
CA PHE A 101 25.03 -17.39 4.51
C PHE A 101 26.38 -17.74 5.13
N SER A 102 27.09 -16.76 5.68
CA SER A 102 28.26 -17.03 6.52
C SER A 102 27.83 -17.77 7.79
N VAL A 103 28.69 -18.65 8.32
CA VAL A 103 28.45 -19.28 9.63
C VAL A 103 28.53 -18.25 10.77
N GLU A 104 29.32 -17.21 10.59
CA GLU A 104 29.51 -16.11 11.56
C GLU A 104 28.38 -15.07 11.52
N ALA A 105 27.39 -15.20 10.61
CA ALA A 105 26.27 -14.28 10.55
C ALA A 105 25.38 -14.47 11.80
N GLU A 106 25.28 -13.43 12.63
CA GLU A 106 24.50 -13.43 13.88
C GLU A 106 22.99 -13.42 13.62
N ASP A 107 22.54 -12.68 12.59
CA ASP A 107 21.11 -12.50 12.28
C ASP A 107 20.78 -13.01 10.87
N ILE A 108 20.23 -14.23 10.79
CA ILE A 108 19.68 -14.77 9.54
C ILE A 108 18.18 -14.43 9.48
N PRO A 109 17.72 -13.73 8.44
CA PRO A 109 16.33 -13.30 8.36
C PRO A 109 15.38 -14.49 8.17
N LEU A 110 14.22 -14.39 8.82
CA LEU A 110 13.13 -15.38 8.74
C LEU A 110 12.43 -15.37 7.38
N THR A 111 12.31 -14.18 6.78
CA THR A 111 11.74 -13.98 5.45
C THR A 111 12.83 -13.57 4.46
N TRP A 112 12.69 -14.02 3.22
CA TRP A 112 13.56 -13.60 2.12
C TRP A 112 12.75 -13.25 0.88
N THR A 113 13.17 -12.22 0.14
CA THR A 113 12.54 -11.85 -1.14
C THR A 113 12.78 -12.94 -2.18
N CYS A 114 11.72 -13.66 -2.53
CA CYS A 114 11.75 -14.66 -3.59
C CYS A 114 11.91 -14.00 -4.96
N ARG A 115 12.36 -14.76 -5.96
CA ARG A 115 12.43 -14.33 -7.37
C ARG A 115 11.08 -13.80 -7.90
N CYS A 116 9.95 -14.27 -7.37
CA CYS A 116 8.62 -13.81 -7.76
C CYS A 116 8.21 -12.47 -7.11
N GLY A 117 9.05 -11.90 -6.24
CA GLY A 117 8.77 -10.65 -5.51
C GLY A 117 7.98 -10.83 -4.22
N GLN A 118 7.49 -12.03 -3.93
CA GLN A 118 6.84 -12.36 -2.64
C GLN A 118 7.88 -12.72 -1.58
N GLU A 119 7.49 -12.63 -0.31
CA GLU A 119 8.29 -13.12 0.81
C GLU A 119 8.21 -14.64 0.89
N ALA A 120 9.36 -15.29 1.06
CA ALA A 120 9.49 -16.72 1.30
C ALA A 120 9.93 -16.94 2.75
N GLU A 121 9.37 -17.95 3.39
CA GLU A 121 9.67 -18.29 4.78
C GLU A 121 10.81 -19.29 4.86
N VAL A 122 11.66 -19.15 5.88
CA VAL A 122 12.74 -20.08 6.14
C VAL A 122 12.21 -21.45 6.58
N VAL A 123 12.66 -22.51 5.91
CA VAL A 123 12.29 -23.90 6.24
C VAL A 123 13.44 -24.62 6.95
N THR A 124 14.68 -24.26 6.65
CA THR A 124 15.85 -24.82 7.35
C THR A 124 15.97 -24.23 8.74
N ARG A 125 16.02 -25.09 9.76
CA ARG A 125 16.37 -24.69 11.12
C ARG A 125 17.87 -24.43 11.22
N ALA A 126 18.29 -23.18 11.05
CA ALA A 126 19.65 -22.72 11.34
C ALA A 126 19.77 -22.24 12.80
N PRO A 127 20.97 -22.31 13.43
CA PRO A 127 21.16 -21.90 14.83
C PRO A 127 21.01 -20.38 15.04
N ASN A 128 21.28 -19.58 14.01
CA ASN A 128 21.31 -18.10 14.07
C ASN A 128 20.06 -17.47 13.42
N LEU A 129 18.90 -18.13 13.53
CA LEU A 129 17.65 -17.54 13.02
C LEU A 129 17.27 -16.34 13.88
N ALA A 130 16.99 -15.21 13.22
CA ALA A 130 16.49 -14.02 13.89
C ALA A 130 15.18 -14.33 14.64
N VAL A 131 15.02 -13.72 15.81
CA VAL A 131 13.76 -13.78 16.57
C VAL A 131 12.75 -12.84 15.89
N PRO A 132 11.49 -13.26 15.67
CA PRO A 132 10.47 -12.35 15.16
C PRO A 132 10.33 -11.14 16.10
N ASP A 133 10.63 -9.94 15.62
CA ASP A 133 10.26 -8.71 16.34
C ASP A 133 8.75 -8.55 16.14
N GLU A 134 7.96 -9.03 17.11
CA GLU A 134 6.50 -8.84 17.18
C GLU A 134 6.16 -7.39 17.50
N ARG A 135 6.73 -6.45 16.74
CA ARG A 135 6.34 -5.07 16.83
C ARG A 135 4.96 -4.94 16.21
N PRO A 136 3.95 -4.49 16.96
CA PRO A 136 2.63 -4.27 16.39
C PRO A 136 2.76 -3.30 15.22
N GLU A 137 2.28 -3.70 14.06
CA GLU A 137 2.25 -2.83 12.88
C GLU A 137 1.45 -1.57 13.22
N ARG A 138 2.02 -0.40 12.93
CA ARG A 138 1.31 0.87 13.13
C ARG A 138 0.14 0.89 12.17
N HIS A 139 -1.07 1.04 12.70
CA HIS A 139 -2.27 1.21 11.88
C HIS A 139 -2.07 2.30 10.83
N VAL A 140 -2.25 1.94 9.57
CA VAL A 140 -2.20 2.88 8.46
C VAL A 140 -3.48 3.72 8.50
N ARG A 141 -3.33 5.04 8.49
CA ARG A 141 -4.47 5.96 8.52
C ARG A 141 -5.41 5.68 7.35
N THR A 142 -6.67 5.41 7.67
CA THR A 142 -7.70 5.13 6.67
C THR A 142 -8.42 6.41 6.26
N HIS A 143 -9.13 6.40 5.13
CA HIS A 143 -9.98 7.53 4.70
C HIS A 143 -11.08 7.85 5.72
N TRP A 144 -11.57 6.84 6.45
CA TRP A 144 -12.52 7.03 7.55
C TRP A 144 -11.92 7.85 8.69
N ASP A 145 -10.69 7.55 9.11
CA ASP A 145 -9.97 8.33 10.12
C ASP A 145 -9.80 9.78 9.64
N MET A 146 -9.53 9.98 8.34
CA MET A 146 -9.50 11.32 7.74
C MET A 146 -10.86 12.01 7.70
N LEU A 147 -11.96 11.28 7.62
CA LEU A 147 -13.31 11.83 7.61
C LEU A 147 -13.70 12.32 9.01
N LEU A 148 -13.39 11.53 10.04
CA LEU A 148 -13.70 11.85 11.44
C LEU A 148 -12.93 13.06 11.97
N GLU A 149 -11.77 13.38 11.40
CA GLU A 149 -11.05 14.62 11.73
C GLU A 149 -11.75 15.91 11.26
N ARG A 150 -12.64 15.81 10.25
CA ARG A 150 -13.33 16.98 9.67
C ARG A 150 -14.84 16.98 9.87
N ARG A 151 -15.44 15.85 10.25
CA ARG A 151 -16.89 15.69 10.42
C ARG A 151 -17.16 14.94 11.70
N THR A 152 -18.17 15.40 12.42
CA THR A 152 -18.65 14.69 13.59
C THR A 152 -19.55 13.53 13.16
N ILE A 153 -19.77 12.58 14.06
CA ILE A 153 -20.67 11.45 13.81
C ILE A 153 -22.10 11.94 13.55
N ALA A 154 -22.55 12.98 14.27
CA ALA A 154 -23.88 13.57 14.08
C ALA A 154 -24.07 14.14 12.66
N ASP A 155 -23.09 14.88 12.13
CA ASP A 155 -23.15 15.41 10.76
C ASP A 155 -23.23 14.28 9.71
N LEU A 156 -22.57 13.16 9.97
CA LEU A 156 -22.61 11.99 9.09
C LEU A 156 -23.97 11.27 9.13
N GLU A 157 -24.62 11.21 10.30
CA GLU A 157 -25.96 10.66 10.46
C GLU A 157 -27.02 11.50 9.71
N GLU A 158 -26.92 12.82 9.78
CA GLU A 158 -27.80 13.72 9.01
C GLU A 158 -27.67 13.48 7.49
N LEU A 159 -26.43 13.46 6.98
CA LEU A 159 -26.16 13.20 5.56
C LEU A 159 -26.63 11.80 5.12
N LEU A 160 -26.49 10.79 5.99
CA LEU A 160 -26.99 9.45 5.72
C LEU A 160 -28.52 9.46 5.58
N ASN A 161 -29.21 10.13 6.49
CA ASN A 161 -30.67 10.23 6.47
C ASN A 161 -31.18 10.97 5.22
N GLU A 162 -30.53 12.06 4.82
CA GLU A 162 -30.85 12.75 3.56
C GLU A 162 -30.76 11.81 2.35
N ARG A 163 -29.68 11.01 2.28
CA ARG A 163 -29.47 10.05 1.19
C ARG A 163 -30.49 8.91 1.20
N LEU A 164 -30.82 8.38 2.38
CA LEU A 164 -31.87 7.36 2.52
C LEU A 164 -33.24 7.90 2.09
N ALA A 165 -33.59 9.13 2.47
CA ALA A 165 -34.84 9.75 2.06
C ALA A 165 -34.96 9.86 0.53
N LEU A 166 -33.88 10.27 -0.14
CA LEU A 166 -33.84 10.33 -1.61
C LEU A 166 -34.01 8.94 -2.23
N LEU A 167 -33.30 7.93 -1.74
CA LEU A 167 -33.42 6.56 -2.24
C LEU A 167 -34.85 6.03 -2.10
N HIS A 168 -35.45 6.16 -0.92
CA HIS A 168 -36.84 5.74 -0.68
C HIS A 168 -37.82 6.48 -1.59
N SER A 169 -37.64 7.78 -1.79
CA SER A 169 -38.49 8.55 -2.71
C SER A 169 -38.35 8.07 -4.15
N SER A 170 -37.13 7.78 -4.61
CA SER A 170 -36.88 7.27 -5.96
C SER A 170 -37.46 5.87 -6.18
N GLU A 171 -37.38 4.99 -5.19
CA GLU A 171 -37.93 3.63 -5.25
C GLU A 171 -39.46 3.65 -5.27
N LEU A 172 -40.08 4.58 -4.52
CA LEU A 172 -41.52 4.81 -4.54
C LEU A 172 -41.99 5.28 -5.93
N GLU A 173 -41.27 6.19 -6.57
CA GLU A 173 -41.61 6.65 -7.92
C GLU A 173 -41.43 5.56 -8.97
N GLN A 174 -40.33 4.78 -8.91
CA GLN A 174 -40.13 3.63 -9.80
C GLN A 174 -41.25 2.58 -9.65
N ARG A 175 -41.70 2.34 -8.42
CA ARG A 175 -42.76 1.35 -8.13
C ARG A 175 -44.16 1.82 -8.53
N LYS A 176 -44.41 3.13 -8.66
CA LYS A 176 -45.65 3.68 -9.23
C LYS A 176 -45.67 3.63 -10.76
N SER A 177 -44.49 3.66 -11.38
CA SER A 177 -44.35 3.59 -12.84
C SER A 177 -44.37 2.17 -13.42
N ALA A 178 -44.30 1.15 -12.56
CA ALA A 178 -44.36 -0.28 -12.91
C ALA A 178 -45.77 -0.83 -12.69
#